data_AF-A0A395SN64-F1
#
_entry.id   AF-A0A395SN64-F1
#
_cell.length_a   1.000
_cell.length_b   1.000
_cell.length_c   1.000
_cell.angle_alpha   90.00
_cell.angle_beta   90.00
_cell.angle_gamma   90.00
#
_symmetry.space_group_name_H-M   'P 1'
#
loop_
_entity.id
_entity.type
_entity.pdbx_description
1 polymer ?
#
loop_
_entity_poly.entity_id
_entity_poly.type
_entity_poly.pdbx_seq_one_letter_code
_entity_poly.pdbx_strand_id
1 'polypeptide(L)'
;MSNLPTKDDIKAQAVDGRPITQTEAAAIASEESGLTGGGPIKGGAAATAQSMHDRQKNFLEKAGDVARKAPTEVTKDDAAEVQRAEARAKGGPPGKGSTAADVQSVADTNAQA
;
A
#
# COMPACT_ATOMS: atom_id res chain seq x y z
N MET A 1 25.71 13.99 9.02
CA MET A 1 24.46 14.32 8.31
C MET A 1 23.53 13.13 8.54
N SER A 2 22.32 13.34 9.07
CA SER A 2 21.36 12.24 9.18
C SER A 2 20.84 11.91 7.79
N ASN A 3 20.75 10.64 7.45
CA ASN A 3 20.27 10.13 6.18
C ASN A 3 18.77 9.73 6.25
N LEU A 4 18.08 10.15 7.32
CA LEU A 4 16.69 9.82 7.55
C LEU A 4 15.80 10.50 6.49
N PRO A 5 15.03 9.74 5.70
CA PRO A 5 14.12 10.31 4.72
C PRO A 5 12.99 11.08 5.41
N THR A 6 12.48 12.12 4.76
CA THR A 6 11.31 12.82 5.28
C THR A 6 10.05 11.99 5.07
N LYS A 7 8.97 12.33 5.79
CA LYS A 7 7.66 11.67 5.62
C LYS A 7 7.12 11.83 4.20
N ASP A 8 7.44 12.95 3.56
CA ASP A 8 6.95 13.25 2.22
C ASP A 8 7.77 12.49 1.17
N ASP A 9 9.07 12.25 1.39
CA ASP A 9 9.88 11.34 0.56
C ASP A 9 9.32 9.91 0.60
N ILE A 10 9.00 9.42 1.82
CA ILE A 10 8.40 8.10 2.03
C ILE A 10 7.05 7.98 1.31
N LYS A 11 6.21 9.02 1.38
CA LYS A 11 4.92 9.04 0.67
C LYS A 11 5.12 9.09 -0.84
N ALA A 12 6.03 9.93 -1.33
CA ALA A 12 6.32 10.06 -2.76
C ALA A 12 6.81 8.73 -3.33
N GLN A 13 7.70 8.03 -2.62
CA GLN A 13 8.13 6.68 -2.98
C GLN A 13 6.96 5.70 -3.13
N ALA A 14 6.02 5.70 -2.18
CA ALA A 14 4.83 4.84 -2.25
C ALA A 14 3.90 5.21 -3.42
N VAL A 15 3.72 6.50 -3.70
CA VAL A 15 2.92 7.02 -4.82
C VAL A 15 3.54 6.62 -6.16
N ASP A 16 4.86 6.69 -6.27
CA ASP A 16 5.64 6.28 -7.46
C ASP A 16 5.62 4.76 -7.69
N GLY A 17 4.91 4.00 -6.85
CA GLY A 17 4.79 2.55 -6.96
C GLY A 17 6.04 1.81 -6.48
N ARG A 18 7.01 2.51 -5.87
CA ARG A 18 8.18 1.88 -5.27
C ARG A 18 7.77 1.31 -3.91
N PRO A 19 8.03 0.01 -3.66
CA PRO A 19 7.67 -0.60 -2.39
C PRO A 19 8.51 0.00 -1.26
N ILE A 20 7.89 0.17 -0.10
CA ILE A 20 8.59 0.40 1.15
C ILE A 20 8.84 -0.98 1.75
N THR A 21 10.11 -1.39 1.78
CA THR A 21 10.45 -2.74 2.26
C THR A 21 10.43 -2.79 3.79
N GLN A 22 10.24 -3.98 4.37
CA GLN A 22 10.33 -4.15 5.81
C GLN A 22 11.74 -3.78 6.33
N THR A 23 12.78 -4.12 5.57
CA THR A 23 14.17 -3.76 5.88
C THR A 23 14.38 -2.25 5.90
N GLU A 24 13.82 -1.54 4.91
CA GLU A 24 13.87 -0.09 4.84
C GLU A 24 13.11 0.57 6.00
N ALA A 25 11.87 0.13 6.29
CA ALA A 25 11.11 0.64 7.42
C ALA A 25 11.84 0.42 8.76
N ALA A 26 12.48 -0.74 8.93
CA ALA A 26 13.29 -1.04 10.11
C ALA A 26 14.56 -0.17 10.20
N ALA A 27 15.24 0.09 9.08
CA ALA A 27 16.40 0.97 9.03
C ALA A 27 16.03 2.42 9.42
N ILE A 28 14.92 2.94 8.88
CA ILE A 28 14.38 4.26 9.22
C ILE A 28 14.03 4.32 10.72
N ALA A 29 13.41 3.27 11.27
CA ALA A 29 13.08 3.20 12.70
C ALA A 29 14.32 3.19 13.59
N SER A 30 15.37 2.45 13.21
CA SER A 30 16.62 2.41 13.96
C SER A 30 17.34 3.76 13.93
N GLU A 31 17.40 4.42 12.77
CA GLU A 31 18.03 5.73 12.64
C GLU A 31 17.25 6.79 13.43
N GLU A 32 15.91 6.84 13.30
CA GLU A 32 15.07 7.78 14.05
C GLU A 32 15.23 7.59 15.57
N SER A 33 15.25 6.35 16.05
CA SER A 33 15.44 6.06 17.48
C SER A 33 16.81 6.49 17.99
N GLY A 34 17.85 6.38 17.17
CA GLY A 34 19.21 6.84 17.51
C GLY A 34 19.32 8.35 17.64
N LEU A 35 18.50 9.10 16.89
CA LEU A 35 18.46 10.57 16.95
C LEU A 35 17.63 11.10 18.12
N THR A 36 16.55 10.41 18.48
CA THR A 36 15.59 10.88 19.49
C THR A 36 15.90 10.38 20.89
N GLY A 37 16.76 9.37 21.03
CA GLY A 37 17.13 8.75 22.30
C GLY A 37 15.98 8.01 23.01
N GLY A 38 14.83 7.83 22.36
CA GLY A 38 13.58 7.41 23.01
C GLY A 38 12.60 6.60 22.15
N GLY A 39 13.07 5.96 21.07
CA GLY A 39 12.24 5.18 20.16
C GLY A 39 11.55 6.04 19.07
N PRO A 40 10.73 5.41 18.22
CA PRO A 40 10.09 6.08 17.09
C PRO A 40 9.20 7.25 17.52
N ILE A 41 9.30 8.38 16.81
CA ILE A 41 8.44 9.54 17.04
C ILE A 41 7.03 9.20 16.53
N LYS A 42 6.00 9.51 17.32
CA LYS A 42 4.62 9.36 16.86
C LYS A 42 4.41 10.18 15.58
N GLY A 43 4.00 9.49 14.52
CA GLY A 43 3.81 10.08 13.21
C GLY A 43 5.11 10.52 12.53
N GLY A 44 6.29 10.11 13.02
CA GLY A 44 7.62 10.33 12.45
C GLY A 44 7.86 9.64 11.11
N ALA A 45 9.08 9.69 10.60
CA ALA A 45 9.49 8.99 9.40
C ALA A 45 9.32 7.48 9.58
N ALA A 46 9.73 6.94 10.73
CA ALA A 46 9.59 5.52 11.04
C ALA A 46 8.13 5.05 11.05
N ALA A 47 7.26 5.79 11.74
CA ALA A 47 5.83 5.48 11.78
C ALA A 47 5.18 5.60 10.39
N THR A 48 5.63 6.55 9.56
CA THR A 48 5.12 6.72 8.19
C THR A 48 5.57 5.57 7.29
N ALA A 49 6.85 5.18 7.34
CA ALA A 49 7.40 4.07 6.56
C ALA A 49 6.67 2.77 6.89
N GLN A 50 6.51 2.47 8.19
CA GLN A 50 5.78 1.28 8.62
C GLN A 50 4.33 1.30 8.16
N SER A 51 3.62 2.42 8.33
CA SER A 51 2.23 2.50 7.89
C SER A 51 2.08 2.33 6.38
N MET A 52 3.02 2.83 5.57
CA MET A 52 2.99 2.66 4.12
C MET A 52 3.32 1.23 3.71
N HIS A 53 4.32 0.61 4.34
CA HIS A 53 4.63 -0.81 4.16
C HIS A 53 3.39 -1.68 4.41
N ASP A 54 2.72 -1.49 5.54
CA ASP A 54 1.54 -2.27 5.92
C ASP A 54 0.38 -2.08 4.92
N ARG A 55 0.17 -0.86 4.39
CA ARG A 55 -0.86 -0.59 3.38
C ARG A 55 -0.54 -1.24 2.04
N GLN A 56 0.71 -1.16 1.58
CA GLN A 56 1.16 -1.80 0.34
C GLN A 56 1.04 -3.32 0.46
N LYS A 57 1.47 -3.90 1.59
CA LYS A 57 1.32 -5.32 1.88
C LYS A 57 -0.16 -5.74 1.87
N ASN A 58 -1.03 -5.00 2.56
CA ASN A 58 -2.46 -5.28 2.57
C ASN A 58 -3.08 -5.24 1.16
N PHE A 59 -2.69 -4.28 0.32
CA PHE A 59 -3.13 -4.23 -1.07
C PHE A 59 -2.69 -5.47 -1.85
N LEU A 60 -1.41 -5.87 -1.73
CA LEU A 60 -0.90 -7.07 -2.41
C LEU A 60 -1.61 -8.35 -1.92
N GLU A 61 -1.89 -8.46 -0.63
CA GLU A 61 -2.66 -9.57 -0.06
C GLU A 61 -4.07 -9.64 -0.66
N LYS A 62 -4.80 -8.52 -0.67
CA LYS A 62 -6.16 -8.44 -1.22
C LYS A 62 -6.20 -8.70 -2.72
N ALA A 63 -5.30 -8.10 -3.48
CA ALA A 63 -5.19 -8.35 -4.91
C ALA A 63 -4.82 -9.82 -5.18
N GLY A 64 -3.93 -10.40 -4.38
CA GLY A 64 -3.54 -11.80 -4.48
C GLY A 64 -4.65 -12.78 -4.10
N ASP A 65 -5.51 -12.45 -3.13
CA ASP A 65 -6.71 -13.22 -2.80
C ASP A 65 -7.67 -13.28 -3.98
N VAL A 66 -7.92 -12.14 -4.63
CA VAL A 66 -8.79 -12.06 -5.81
C VAL A 66 -8.17 -12.77 -7.01
N ALA A 67 -6.87 -12.62 -7.24
CA ALA A 67 -6.17 -13.26 -8.35
C ALA A 67 -6.16 -14.80 -8.27
N ARG A 68 -6.36 -15.37 -7.08
CA ARG A 68 -6.48 -16.82 -6.87
C ARG A 68 -7.88 -17.38 -7.14
N LYS A 69 -8.91 -16.53 -7.22
CA LYS A 69 -10.28 -16.95 -7.54
C LYS A 69 -10.42 -17.28 -9.02
N ALA A 70 -11.38 -18.12 -9.38
CA ALA A 70 -11.73 -18.25 -10.79
C ALA A 70 -12.28 -16.90 -11.30
N PRO A 71 -12.02 -16.51 -12.57
CA PRO A 71 -12.51 -15.23 -13.09
C PRO A 71 -14.02 -15.03 -12.93
N THR A 72 -14.81 -16.09 -13.03
CA THR A 72 -16.27 -16.10 -12.86
C THR A 72 -16.73 -15.93 -11.40
N GLU A 73 -15.85 -16.11 -10.44
CA GLU A 73 -16.13 -15.97 -9.00
C GLU A 73 -15.75 -14.57 -8.46
N VAL A 74 -15.14 -13.72 -9.28
CA VAL A 74 -14.77 -12.36 -8.90
C VAL A 74 -16.04 -11.51 -8.77
N THR A 75 -16.22 -10.90 -7.59
CA THR A 75 -17.42 -10.13 -7.25
C THR A 75 -17.17 -8.63 -7.18
N LYS A 76 -18.25 -7.83 -7.10
CA LYS A 76 -18.15 -6.38 -6.86
C LYS A 76 -17.58 -6.04 -5.49
N ASP A 77 -17.81 -6.90 -4.50
CA ASP A 77 -17.23 -6.72 -3.16
C ASP A 77 -15.71 -6.91 -3.20
N ASP A 78 -15.23 -7.92 -3.95
CA ASP A 78 -13.80 -8.10 -4.20
C ASP A 78 -13.16 -6.88 -4.84
N ALA A 79 -13.81 -6.34 -5.88
CA ALA A 79 -13.37 -5.12 -6.54
C ALA A 79 -13.31 -3.93 -5.58
N ALA A 80 -14.34 -3.76 -4.75
CA ALA A 80 -14.40 -2.69 -3.75
C ALA A 80 -13.30 -2.84 -2.68
N GLU A 81 -12.97 -4.05 -2.25
CA GLU A 81 -11.88 -4.30 -1.30
C GLU A 81 -10.52 -3.95 -1.91
N VAL A 82 -10.24 -4.43 -3.13
CA VAL A 82 -8.99 -4.13 -3.84
C VAL A 82 -8.87 -2.62 -4.10
N GLN A 83 -9.96 -1.95 -4.49
CA GLN A 83 -9.98 -0.51 -4.70
C GLN A 83 -9.63 0.28 -3.43
N ARG A 84 -10.21 -0.08 -2.29
CA ARG A 84 -9.93 0.57 -1.00
C ARG A 84 -8.50 0.34 -0.55
N ALA A 85 -7.97 -0.87 -0.75
CA ALA A 85 -6.61 -1.21 -0.38
C ALA A 85 -5.60 -0.48 -1.29
N GLU A 86 -5.83 -0.47 -2.60
CA GLU A 86 -5.00 0.25 -3.57
C GLU A 86 -4.98 1.76 -3.27
N ALA A 87 -6.14 2.33 -2.95
CA ALA A 87 -6.24 3.76 -2.64
C ALA A 87 -5.38 4.15 -1.44
N ARG A 88 -5.34 3.29 -0.42
CA ARG A 88 -4.51 3.50 0.77
C ARG A 88 -3.04 3.28 0.50
N ALA A 89 -2.69 2.30 -0.33
CA ALA A 89 -1.31 2.00 -0.69
C ALA A 89 -0.68 3.11 -1.53
N LYS A 90 -1.43 3.69 -2.48
CA LYS A 90 -0.99 4.79 -3.34
C LYS A 90 -1.23 6.19 -2.78
N GLY A 91 -2.02 6.33 -1.72
CA GLY A 91 -2.33 7.64 -1.12
C GLY A 91 -3.36 8.48 -1.88
N GLY A 92 -4.19 7.85 -2.71
CA GLY A 92 -5.22 8.52 -3.51
C GLY A 92 -6.08 7.50 -4.28
N PRO A 93 -7.22 7.91 -4.85
CA PRO A 93 -8.09 6.98 -5.57
C PRO A 93 -7.35 6.30 -6.74
N PRO A 94 -7.54 4.99 -6.95
CA PRO A 94 -6.93 4.29 -8.06
C PRO A 94 -7.44 4.84 -9.40
N GLY A 95 -6.52 4.99 -10.36
CA GLY A 95 -6.80 5.50 -11.70
C GLY A 95 -7.24 4.41 -12.68
N LYS A 96 -7.48 4.82 -13.94
CA LYS A 96 -7.73 3.88 -15.04
C LYS A 96 -6.48 3.00 -15.27
N GLY A 97 -6.70 1.72 -15.62
CA GLY A 97 -5.62 0.75 -15.83
C GLY A 97 -4.90 0.31 -14.56
N SER A 98 -5.51 0.55 -13.39
CA SER A 98 -5.03 0.02 -12.12
C SER A 98 -5.55 -1.40 -11.88
N THR A 99 -4.93 -2.12 -10.95
CA THR A 99 -5.39 -3.46 -10.55
C THR A 99 -6.85 -3.43 -10.07
N ALA A 100 -7.25 -2.43 -9.30
CA ALA A 100 -8.65 -2.26 -8.90
C ALA A 100 -9.59 -2.04 -10.10
N ALA A 101 -9.15 -1.29 -11.11
CA ALA A 101 -9.95 -1.07 -12.33
C ALA A 101 -10.13 -2.39 -13.12
N ASP A 102 -9.08 -3.21 -13.20
CA ASP A 102 -9.15 -4.51 -13.88
C ASP A 102 -10.08 -5.48 -13.14
N VAL A 103 -9.96 -5.57 -11.81
CA VAL A 103 -10.85 -6.40 -10.99
C VAL A 103 -12.31 -5.96 -11.11
N GLN A 104 -12.56 -4.64 -11.09
CA GLN A 104 -13.90 -4.10 -11.28
C GLN A 104 -14.48 -4.47 -12.65
N SER A 105 -13.67 -4.42 -13.72
CA SER A 105 -14.11 -4.82 -15.06
C SER A 105 -14.52 -6.29 -15.14
N VAL A 106 -13.79 -7.18 -14.47
CA VAL A 106 -14.13 -8.61 -14.40
C VAL A 106 -15.43 -8.81 -13.61
N ALA A 107 -15.54 -8.17 -12.45
CA ALA A 107 -16.74 -8.24 -11.62
C ALA A 107 -18.00 -7.73 -12.34
N ASP A 108 -17.88 -6.63 -13.10
CA ASP A 108 -18.98 -6.08 -13.88
C ASP A 108 -19.38 -6.98 -15.04
N THR A 109 -18.43 -7.72 -15.62
CA THR A 109 -18.72 -8.75 -16.64
C THR A 109 -19.53 -9.89 -16.03
N ASN A 110 -19.12 -10.40 -14.86
CA ASN A 110 -19.83 -11.49 -14.17
C ASN A 110 -21.22 -11.07 -13.69
N ALA A 111 -21.42 -9.81 -13.31
CA ALA A 111 -22.72 -9.31 -12.87
C ALA A 111 -23.75 -9.15 -14.01
N GLN A 112 -23.29 -9.18 -15.26
CA GLN A 112 -24.12 -9.09 -16.47
C GLN A 112 -24.33 -10.43 -17.18
N ALA A 113 -23.60 -11.47 -16.77
CA ALA A 113 -23.71 -12.84 -17.28
C ALA A 113 -24.83 -13.61 -16.57
#